data_AF-A0A3D8J1Z2-F1
#
_entry.id   AF-A0A3D8J1Z2-F1
#
_cell.length_a   1.000
_cell.length_b   1.000
_cell.length_c   1.000
_cell.angle_alpha   90.00
_cell.angle_beta   90.00
_cell.angle_gamma   90.00
#
_symmetry.space_group_name_H-M   'P 1'
#
loop_
_entity.id
_entity.type
_entity.pdbx_description
1 polymer ?
#
loop_
_entity_poly.entity_id
_entity_poly.type
_entity_poly.pdbx_seq_one_letter_code
_entity_poly.pdbx_strand_id
1 'polypeptide(L)'
;MRDTNHIADNTAIHSNNQTADSKKTRIIQNHQNKLPHTTTDNTSHSIESKKILNESLKNPFGQSTKNYAAIKQFIGYFFVSLLALFANLMSRYFLNFFMSFWLSVVIAYIIGHFVNFSLSSIFIFPSQYAEGYNWKITFWKFSLVALIGLVVALYVSVFSLSLLQHYLPSILSFLESSSSFTQNKHFSLDSTAIEFLAHISGVGAGFILNFLGHKHFSFTKANLRKPIYKE
;
A
#
# COMPACT_ATOMS: atom_id res chain seq x y z
N MET A 1 -20.53 -12.48 -57.37
CA MET A 1 -21.31 -13.66 -56.92
C MET A 1 -20.89 -14.03 -55.51
N ARG A 2 -21.63 -13.51 -54.51
CA ARG A 2 -21.99 -14.10 -53.20
C ARG A 2 -22.47 -12.98 -52.28
N ASP A 3 -23.76 -12.72 -52.42
CA ASP A 3 -24.79 -12.63 -51.38
C ASP A 3 -24.51 -11.78 -50.14
N THR A 4 -25.06 -10.57 -50.23
CA THR A 4 -25.72 -9.80 -49.18
C THR A 4 -26.73 -10.64 -48.39
N ASN A 5 -26.74 -10.51 -47.06
CA ASN A 5 -27.97 -10.64 -46.29
C ASN A 5 -27.99 -9.78 -45.02
N HIS A 6 -29.02 -8.95 -44.98
CA HIS A 6 -29.60 -8.16 -43.90
C HIS A 6 -30.01 -9.00 -42.68
N ILE A 7 -29.78 -8.49 -41.46
CA ILE A 7 -30.66 -8.59 -40.26
C ILE A 7 -30.33 -7.33 -39.42
N ALA A 8 -31.09 -6.22 -39.50
CA ALA A 8 -32.37 -5.89 -38.88
C ALA A 8 -32.28 -5.49 -37.38
N ASP A 9 -32.78 -4.28 -37.15
CA ASP A 9 -32.99 -3.54 -35.90
C ASP A 9 -33.70 -4.32 -34.78
N ASN A 10 -33.33 -4.01 -33.53
CA ASN A 10 -34.25 -3.58 -32.46
C ASN A 10 -33.54 -3.63 -31.11
N THR A 11 -33.33 -2.49 -30.46
CA THR A 11 -33.70 -2.39 -29.04
C THR A 11 -33.90 -0.95 -28.57
N ALA A 12 -35.15 -0.73 -28.21
CA ALA A 12 -35.77 0.45 -27.62
C ALA A 12 -34.98 1.11 -26.47
N ILE A 13 -34.84 2.44 -26.63
CA ILE A 13 -35.29 3.49 -25.71
C ILE A 13 -35.85 2.99 -24.36
N HIS A 14 -35.14 3.28 -23.27
CA HIS A 14 -35.80 3.59 -22.00
C HIS A 14 -35.09 4.77 -21.31
N SER A 15 -35.53 5.97 -21.69
CA SER A 15 -35.40 7.18 -20.87
C SER A 15 -36.42 7.08 -19.73
N ASN A 16 -35.96 7.16 -18.48
CA ASN A 16 -36.83 7.43 -17.35
C ASN A 16 -36.20 8.54 -16.51
N ASN A 17 -36.64 9.76 -16.81
CA ASN A 17 -36.75 10.86 -15.86
C ASN A 17 -37.77 10.48 -14.78
N GLN A 18 -37.37 10.49 -13.50
CA GLN A 18 -38.28 10.75 -12.38
C GLN A 18 -37.59 11.70 -11.39
N THR A 19 -38.03 12.97 -11.39
CA THR A 19 -38.80 13.64 -10.32
C THR A 19 -38.05 13.65 -8.98
N ALA A 20 -37.39 14.74 -8.60
CA ALA A 20 -38.00 15.91 -7.97
C ALA A 20 -39.04 15.56 -6.88
N ASP A 21 -38.79 16.13 -5.70
CA ASP A 21 -39.74 16.44 -4.65
C ASP A 21 -40.06 15.35 -3.59
N SER A 22 -39.53 15.54 -2.38
CA SER A 22 -40.33 15.49 -1.16
C SER A 22 -39.47 15.85 0.07
N LYS A 23 -39.74 17.06 0.59
CA LYS A 23 -40.04 17.33 2.00
C LYS A 23 -39.81 16.16 2.98
N LYS A 24 -39.01 16.39 4.03
CA LYS A 24 -39.54 16.48 5.41
C LYS A 24 -38.51 16.97 6.41
N THR A 25 -38.70 18.22 6.80
CA THR A 25 -38.51 18.71 8.17
C THR A 25 -38.90 17.63 9.18
N ARG A 26 -37.96 17.24 10.05
CA ARG A 26 -38.31 16.76 11.39
C ARG A 26 -37.37 17.40 12.40
N ILE A 27 -37.79 18.59 12.79
CA ILE A 27 -37.57 19.18 14.10
C ILE A 27 -38.15 18.19 15.12
N ILE A 28 -37.31 17.65 15.99
CA ILE A 28 -37.71 17.27 17.35
C ILE A 28 -36.64 17.82 18.30
N GLN A 29 -36.84 19.09 18.66
CA GLN A 29 -36.66 19.50 20.04
C GLN A 29 -37.72 18.76 20.86
N ASN A 30 -37.32 17.97 21.85
CA ASN A 30 -37.94 18.04 23.17
C ASN A 30 -37.28 17.12 24.20
N HIS A 31 -37.35 17.63 25.44
CA HIS A 31 -37.17 16.97 26.73
C HIS A 31 -35.74 16.93 27.29
N GLN A 32 -35.40 17.96 28.07
CA GLN A 32 -35.84 18.23 29.46
C GLN A 32 -34.81 17.66 30.44
N ASN A 33 -33.95 18.57 30.91
CA ASN A 33 -33.58 18.75 32.30
C ASN A 33 -34.02 17.63 33.23
N LYS A 34 -33.10 16.71 33.51
CA LYS A 34 -33.08 15.98 34.78
C LYS A 34 -31.75 16.29 35.46
N LEU A 35 -31.83 17.07 36.54
CA LEU A 35 -30.69 17.35 37.40
C LEU A 35 -30.06 16.02 37.86
N PRO A 36 -28.74 15.83 37.72
CA PRO A 36 -28.06 14.74 38.38
C PRO A 36 -27.95 15.07 39.87
N HIS A 37 -28.69 14.31 40.68
CA HIS A 37 -28.39 14.19 42.11
C HIS A 37 -26.98 13.58 42.23
N THR A 38 -26.03 14.37 42.72
CA THR A 38 -24.71 13.92 43.14
C THR A 38 -24.85 13.15 44.45
N THR A 39 -25.13 11.85 44.36
CA THR A 39 -24.84 10.91 45.42
C THR A 39 -23.53 10.24 45.06
N THR A 40 -22.47 10.60 45.77
CA THR A 40 -21.14 9.99 45.70
C THR A 40 -21.23 8.54 46.17
N ASP A 41 -21.57 7.64 45.25
CA ASP A 41 -21.64 6.20 45.49
C ASP A 41 -20.28 5.57 45.17
N ASN A 42 -19.40 5.55 46.18
CA ASN A 42 -18.05 4.97 46.14
C ASN A 42 -18.06 3.44 45.94
N THR A 43 -19.23 2.81 45.84
CA THR A 43 -19.37 1.35 45.69
C THR A 43 -19.25 0.89 44.22
N SER A 44 -19.49 1.78 43.27
CA SER A 44 -19.45 1.50 41.82
C SER A 44 -18.03 1.17 41.29
N HIS A 45 -17.01 1.84 41.80
CA HIS A 45 -15.61 1.65 41.39
C HIS A 45 -15.04 0.26 41.74
N SER A 46 -15.55 -0.37 42.81
CA SER A 46 -15.08 -1.69 43.26
C SER A 46 -15.59 -2.84 42.37
N ILE A 47 -16.82 -2.71 41.86
CA ILE A 47 -17.44 -3.75 41.01
C ILE A 47 -16.81 -3.76 39.62
N GLU A 48 -16.52 -2.58 39.05
CA GLU A 48 -15.92 -2.46 37.72
C GLU A 48 -14.46 -2.96 37.71
N SER A 49 -13.70 -2.66 38.77
CA SER A 49 -12.32 -3.15 38.92
C SER A 49 -12.24 -4.68 39.02
N LYS A 50 -13.17 -5.33 39.75
CA LYS A 50 -13.25 -6.80 39.83
C LYS A 50 -13.64 -7.45 38.51
N LYS A 51 -14.49 -6.80 37.72
CA LYS A 51 -14.90 -7.29 36.39
C LYS A 51 -13.74 -7.24 35.39
N ILE A 52 -12.98 -6.14 35.36
CA ILE A 52 -11.80 -5.97 34.49
C ILE A 52 -10.70 -6.99 34.87
N LEU A 53 -10.48 -7.21 36.17
CA LEU A 53 -9.50 -8.20 36.64
C LEU A 53 -9.89 -9.63 36.24
N ASN A 54 -11.17 -9.98 36.38
CA ASN A 54 -11.68 -11.29 35.98
C ASN A 54 -11.63 -11.51 34.46
N GLU A 55 -11.90 -10.48 33.63
CA GLU A 55 -11.74 -10.60 32.17
C GLU A 55 -10.27 -10.76 31.76
N SER A 56 -9.35 -10.05 32.41
CA SER A 56 -7.91 -10.15 32.12
C SER A 56 -7.35 -11.54 32.47
N LEU A 57 -7.84 -12.16 33.56
CA LEU A 57 -7.44 -13.50 33.98
C LEU A 57 -8.11 -14.63 33.20
N LYS A 58 -9.25 -14.40 32.56
CA LYS A 58 -10.00 -15.46 31.86
C LYS A 58 -9.41 -15.85 30.50
N ASN A 59 -8.50 -15.06 29.92
CA ASN A 59 -7.94 -15.34 28.59
C ASN A 59 -6.47 -14.87 28.38
N PRO A 60 -5.50 -15.29 29.23
CA PRO A 60 -4.08 -14.99 28.99
C PRO A 60 -3.57 -15.55 27.64
N PHE A 61 -4.19 -16.61 27.13
CA PHE A 61 -3.84 -17.23 25.84
C PHE A 61 -4.37 -16.47 24.61
N GLY A 62 -5.40 -15.63 24.74
CA GLY A 62 -6.00 -14.89 23.63
C GLY A 62 -5.14 -13.73 23.10
N GLN A 63 -4.20 -13.23 23.92
CA GLN A 63 -3.24 -12.19 23.50
C GLN A 63 -2.17 -12.77 22.56
N SER A 64 -1.74 -14.01 22.81
CA SER A 64 -0.67 -14.66 22.05
C SER A 64 -1.07 -14.93 20.59
N THR A 65 -2.29 -15.44 20.36
CA THR A 65 -2.76 -15.79 19.01
C THR A 65 -2.91 -14.58 18.08
N LYS A 66 -3.26 -13.41 18.62
CA LYS A 66 -3.34 -12.15 17.86
C LYS A 66 -1.96 -11.69 17.34
N ASN A 67 -0.93 -11.83 18.15
CA ASN A 67 0.44 -11.46 17.76
C ASN A 67 0.95 -12.38 16.63
N TYR A 68 0.67 -13.68 16.70
CA TYR A 68 1.03 -14.61 15.64
C TYR A 68 0.35 -14.29 14.30
N ALA A 69 -0.94 -13.97 14.30
CA ALA A 69 -1.66 -13.58 13.08
C ALA A 69 -1.07 -12.30 12.47
N ALA A 70 -0.76 -11.29 13.29
CA ALA A 70 -0.15 -10.05 12.83
C ALA A 70 1.28 -10.26 12.27
N ILE A 71 2.12 -11.06 12.94
CA ILE A 71 3.47 -11.40 12.48
C ILE A 71 3.41 -12.17 11.15
N LYS A 72 2.50 -13.14 11.03
CA LYS A 72 2.31 -13.91 9.79
C LYS A 72 1.90 -13.00 8.62
N GLN A 73 0.96 -12.07 8.84
CA GLN A 73 0.56 -11.10 7.83
C GLN A 73 1.71 -10.17 7.43
N PHE A 74 2.48 -9.70 8.41
CA PHE A 74 3.65 -8.85 8.18
C PHE A 74 4.73 -9.56 7.34
N ILE A 75 5.08 -10.79 7.71
CA ILE A 75 6.06 -11.61 6.98
C ILE A 75 5.56 -11.89 5.56
N GLY A 76 4.28 -12.27 5.41
CA GLY A 76 3.68 -12.49 4.09
C GLY A 76 3.75 -11.23 3.22
N TYR A 77 3.41 -10.07 3.79
CA TYR A 77 3.45 -8.80 3.08
C TYR A 77 4.87 -8.42 2.65
N PHE A 78 5.87 -8.69 3.48
CA PHE A 78 7.28 -8.47 3.13
C PHE A 78 7.69 -9.26 1.89
N PHE A 79 7.39 -10.58 1.83
CA PHE A 79 7.73 -11.41 0.68
C PHE A 79 6.96 -11.01 -0.59
N VAL A 80 5.67 -10.67 -0.46
CA VAL A 80 4.87 -10.15 -1.57
C VAL A 80 5.46 -8.85 -2.12
N SER A 81 5.84 -7.94 -1.23
CA SER A 81 6.46 -6.67 -1.61
C SER A 81 7.83 -6.88 -2.27
N LEU A 82 8.59 -7.89 -1.84
CA LEU A 82 9.88 -8.25 -2.43
C LEU A 82 9.71 -8.81 -3.86
N LEU A 83 8.67 -9.61 -4.11
CA LEU A 83 8.37 -10.10 -5.46
C LEU A 83 7.93 -8.95 -6.38
N ALA A 84 7.14 -8.00 -5.87
CA ALA A 84 6.76 -6.80 -6.60
C ALA A 84 7.96 -5.87 -6.89
N LEU A 85 8.91 -5.77 -5.94
CA LEU A 85 10.18 -5.07 -6.14
C LEU A 85 10.96 -5.68 -7.31
N PHE A 86 11.05 -7.01 -7.36
CA PHE A 86 11.71 -7.71 -8.45
C PHE A 86 11.01 -7.45 -9.79
N ALA A 87 9.67 -7.51 -9.83
CA ALA A 87 8.89 -7.19 -11.01
C ALA A 87 9.14 -5.75 -11.50
N ASN A 88 9.26 -4.78 -10.59
CA ASN A 88 9.65 -3.40 -10.91
C ASN A 88 11.05 -3.35 -11.55
N LEU A 89 12.07 -3.94 -10.90
CA LEU A 89 13.45 -3.90 -11.42
C LEU A 89 13.56 -4.54 -12.81
N MET A 90 12.93 -5.70 -13.01
CA MET A 90 12.89 -6.38 -14.31
C MET A 90 12.15 -5.53 -15.35
N SER A 91 11.00 -4.96 -14.99
CA SER A 91 10.26 -4.08 -15.90
C SER A 91 11.11 -2.88 -16.33
N ARG A 92 11.84 -2.24 -15.42
CA ARG A 92 12.72 -1.11 -15.75
C ARG A 92 13.82 -1.53 -16.72
N TYR A 93 14.44 -2.70 -16.49
CA TYR A 93 15.47 -3.22 -17.38
C TYR A 93 14.96 -3.36 -18.82
N PHE A 94 13.76 -3.92 -19.01
CA PHE A 94 13.13 -4.01 -20.33
C PHE A 94 12.67 -2.66 -20.90
N LEU A 95 12.11 -1.78 -20.07
CA LEU A 95 11.63 -0.47 -20.53
C LEU A 95 12.77 0.43 -20.99
N ASN A 96 13.99 0.24 -20.48
CA ASN A 96 15.15 1.03 -20.88
C ASN A 96 15.48 0.92 -22.38
N PHE A 97 15.02 -0.13 -23.06
CA PHE A 97 15.17 -0.28 -24.50
C PHE A 97 14.25 0.63 -25.33
N PHE A 98 13.19 1.18 -24.71
CA PHE A 98 12.12 1.88 -25.45
C PHE A 98 11.93 3.34 -25.02
N MET A 99 12.39 3.75 -23.84
CA MET A 99 12.10 5.07 -23.29
C MET A 99 13.21 5.63 -22.41
N SER A 100 13.12 6.92 -22.09
CA SER A 100 14.07 7.60 -21.21
C SER A 100 14.04 7.05 -19.79
N PHE A 101 15.18 7.19 -19.09
CA PHE A 101 15.37 6.75 -17.70
C PHE A 101 14.18 7.11 -16.80
N TRP A 102 13.79 8.38 -16.76
CA TRP A 102 12.71 8.89 -15.92
C TRP A 102 11.36 8.21 -16.17
N LEU A 103 10.98 8.06 -17.44
CA LEU A 103 9.73 7.40 -17.81
C LEU A 103 9.78 5.91 -17.48
N SER A 104 10.93 5.26 -17.71
CA SER A 104 11.12 3.84 -17.39
C SER A 104 10.95 3.57 -15.89
N VAL A 105 11.46 4.45 -15.02
CA VAL A 105 11.32 4.35 -13.55
C VAL A 105 9.86 4.45 -13.15
N VAL A 106 9.13 5.43 -13.68
CA VAL A 106 7.71 5.65 -13.34
C VAL A 106 6.85 4.47 -13.79
N ILE A 107 7.00 4.01 -15.04
CA ILE A 107 6.19 2.91 -15.58
C ILE A 107 6.53 1.58 -14.88
N ALA A 108 7.82 1.30 -14.64
CA ALA A 108 8.25 0.12 -13.89
C ALA A 108 7.66 0.09 -12.48
N TYR A 109 7.58 1.25 -11.82
CA TYR A 109 6.96 1.39 -10.52
C TYR A 109 5.46 1.13 -10.55
N ILE A 110 4.74 1.66 -11.54
CA ILE A 110 3.31 1.40 -11.72
C ILE A 110 3.06 -0.10 -11.88
N ILE A 111 3.86 -0.79 -12.70
CA ILE A 111 3.78 -2.25 -12.87
C ILE A 111 4.01 -2.96 -11.53
N GLY A 112 5.09 -2.62 -10.82
CA GLY A 112 5.38 -3.18 -9.49
C GLY A 112 4.25 -2.94 -8.49
N HIS A 113 3.62 -1.77 -8.51
CA HIS A 113 2.48 -1.43 -7.67
C HIS A 113 1.27 -2.35 -7.93
N PHE A 114 0.92 -2.56 -9.20
CA PHE A 114 -0.17 -3.47 -9.56
C PHE A 114 0.12 -4.92 -9.14
N VAL A 115 1.35 -5.39 -9.31
CA VAL A 115 1.80 -6.71 -8.84
C VAL A 115 1.68 -6.81 -7.32
N ASN A 116 2.17 -5.79 -6.59
CA ASN A 116 2.11 -5.76 -5.13
C ASN A 116 0.67 -5.80 -4.61
N PHE A 117 -0.20 -4.97 -5.19
CA PHE A 117 -1.62 -4.93 -4.82
C PHE A 117 -2.32 -6.26 -5.13
N SER A 118 -2.09 -6.84 -6.32
CA SER A 118 -2.74 -8.08 -6.73
C SER A 118 -2.32 -9.26 -5.86
N LEU A 119 -1.03 -9.38 -5.53
CA LEU A 119 -0.55 -10.41 -4.63
C LEU A 119 -1.03 -10.18 -3.19
N SER A 120 -1.01 -8.93 -2.72
CA SER A 120 -1.47 -8.59 -1.37
C SER A 120 -2.96 -8.86 -1.19
N SER A 121 -3.77 -8.59 -2.22
CA SER A 121 -5.21 -8.82 -2.19
C SER A 121 -5.56 -10.30 -2.11
N ILE A 122 -4.77 -11.17 -2.75
CA ILE A 122 -4.94 -12.62 -2.74
C ILE A 122 -4.40 -13.24 -1.44
N PHE A 123 -3.17 -12.92 -1.05
CA PHE A 123 -2.46 -13.65 0.01
C PHE A 123 -2.59 -13.04 1.41
N ILE A 124 -2.72 -11.71 1.53
CA ILE A 124 -2.59 -11.01 2.82
C ILE A 124 -3.95 -10.57 3.37
N PHE A 125 -4.89 -10.22 2.50
CA PHE A 125 -6.19 -9.71 2.93
C PHE A 125 -7.37 -10.71 3.07
N PRO A 126 -7.26 -12.05 2.91
CA PRO A 126 -8.44 -12.90 2.75
C PRO A 126 -9.44 -12.85 3.93
N SER A 127 -8.98 -12.57 5.17
CA SER A 127 -9.85 -12.44 6.34
C SER A 127 -10.58 -11.10 6.47
N GLN A 128 -10.18 -10.06 5.74
CA GLN A 128 -10.80 -8.72 5.77
C GLN A 128 -12.02 -8.61 4.84
N TYR A 129 -12.27 -9.62 4.01
CA TYR A 129 -13.36 -9.64 3.02
C TYR A 129 -14.67 -10.22 3.54
N ALA A 130 -14.72 -10.63 4.81
CA ALA A 130 -15.82 -11.46 5.31
C ALA A 130 -17.20 -10.79 5.23
N GLU A 131 -17.36 -9.48 5.44
CA GLU A 131 -18.62 -8.76 5.15
C GLU A 131 -18.41 -7.26 4.87
N GLY A 132 -19.00 -6.73 3.78
CA GLY A 132 -19.06 -5.29 3.49
C GLY A 132 -17.76 -4.66 2.95
N TYR A 133 -16.90 -5.45 2.30
CA TYR A 133 -15.61 -4.99 1.78
C TYR A 133 -15.75 -4.14 0.51
N ASN A 134 -15.16 -2.94 0.51
CA ASN A 134 -15.08 -2.07 -0.66
C ASN A 134 -13.66 -2.06 -1.23
N TRP A 135 -13.45 -2.87 -2.28
CA TRP A 135 -12.14 -3.03 -2.93
C TRP A 135 -11.55 -1.72 -3.45
N LYS A 136 -12.40 -0.79 -3.89
CA LYS A 136 -11.97 0.51 -4.39
C LYS A 136 -11.31 1.33 -3.29
N ILE A 137 -11.90 1.35 -2.09
CA ILE A 137 -11.35 2.09 -0.95
C ILE A 137 -10.01 1.49 -0.50
N THR A 138 -9.90 0.16 -0.49
CA THR A 138 -8.64 -0.51 -0.14
C THR A 138 -7.56 -0.21 -1.17
N PHE A 139 -7.88 -0.33 -2.47
CA PHE A 139 -6.97 0.03 -3.55
C PHE A 139 -6.51 1.49 -3.47
N TRP A 140 -7.43 2.42 -3.20
CA TRP A 140 -7.09 3.85 -3.09
C TRP A 140 -6.16 4.13 -1.91
N LYS A 141 -6.43 3.56 -0.74
CA LYS A 141 -5.53 3.69 0.43
C LYS A 141 -4.17 3.09 0.14
N PHE A 142 -4.16 1.94 -0.51
CA PHE A 142 -2.92 1.25 -0.87
C PHE A 142 -2.10 2.09 -1.87
N SER A 143 -2.76 2.64 -2.88
CA SER A 143 -2.16 3.49 -3.92
C SER A 143 -1.68 4.83 -3.39
N LEU A 144 -2.36 5.42 -2.40
CA LEU A 144 -1.92 6.67 -1.80
C LEU A 144 -0.56 6.52 -1.11
N VAL A 145 -0.35 5.42 -0.38
CA VAL A 145 0.94 5.12 0.27
C VAL A 145 2.01 4.87 -0.80
N ALA A 146 1.69 4.06 -1.81
CA ALA A 146 2.60 3.77 -2.91
C ALA A 146 2.99 5.01 -3.73
N LEU A 147 2.08 5.98 -3.90
CA LEU A 147 2.38 7.23 -4.61
C LEU A 147 3.49 8.02 -3.91
N ILE A 148 3.49 8.06 -2.57
CA ILE A 148 4.55 8.71 -1.80
C ILE A 148 5.88 7.97 -2.03
N GLY A 149 5.87 6.63 -1.99
CA GLY A 149 7.05 5.84 -2.31
C GLY A 149 7.55 6.03 -3.73
N LEU A 150 6.67 6.25 -4.71
CA LEU A 150 7.05 6.55 -6.10
C LEU A 150 7.80 7.87 -6.19
N VAL A 151 7.28 8.93 -5.58
CA VAL A 151 7.94 10.25 -5.58
C VAL A 151 9.33 10.15 -4.97
N VAL A 152 9.47 9.46 -3.84
CA VAL A 152 10.77 9.23 -3.19
C VAL A 152 11.69 8.40 -4.06
N ALA A 153 11.20 7.30 -4.64
CA ALA A 153 12.00 6.45 -5.51
C ALA A 153 12.51 7.20 -6.74
N LEU A 154 11.66 8.00 -7.37
CA LEU A 154 12.05 8.82 -8.52
C LEU A 154 13.11 9.85 -8.13
N TYR A 155 12.86 10.62 -7.06
CA TYR A 155 13.79 11.64 -6.59
C TYR A 155 15.16 11.05 -6.23
N VAL A 156 15.19 9.98 -5.44
CA VAL A 156 16.43 9.32 -5.03
C VAL A 156 17.14 8.69 -6.22
N SER A 157 16.42 8.11 -7.19
CA SER A 157 17.04 7.53 -8.39
C SER A 157 17.77 8.59 -9.20
N VAL A 158 17.11 9.73 -9.41
CA VAL A 158 17.64 10.84 -10.19
C VAL A 158 18.82 11.47 -9.49
N PHE A 159 18.67 11.71 -8.19
CA PHE A 159 19.72 12.27 -7.37
C PHE A 159 20.95 11.35 -7.36
N SER A 160 20.73 10.04 -7.21
CA SER A 160 21.80 9.04 -7.28
C SER A 160 22.45 9.02 -8.66
N LEU A 161 21.69 9.09 -9.75
CA LEU A 161 22.22 9.13 -11.10
C LEU A 161 23.12 10.36 -11.29
N SER A 162 22.65 11.54 -10.87
CA SER A 162 23.41 12.78 -10.91
C SER A 162 24.71 12.68 -10.09
N LEU A 163 24.62 12.13 -8.87
CA LEU A 163 25.76 11.91 -8.00
C LEU A 163 26.78 10.96 -8.63
N LEU A 164 26.33 9.81 -9.15
CA LEU A 164 27.20 8.84 -9.80
C LEU A 164 27.86 9.47 -11.03
N GLN A 165 27.11 10.12 -11.92
CA GLN A 165 27.70 10.75 -13.11
C GLN A 165 28.73 11.83 -12.77
N HIS A 166 28.52 12.59 -11.69
CA HIS A 166 29.43 13.65 -11.28
C HIS A 166 30.71 13.12 -10.62
N TYR A 167 30.60 12.15 -9.70
CA TYR A 167 31.73 11.69 -8.89
C TYR A 167 32.44 10.45 -9.46
N LEU A 168 31.81 9.68 -10.34
CA LEU A 168 32.39 8.44 -10.88
C LEU A 168 33.72 8.67 -11.62
N PRO A 169 33.92 9.70 -12.47
CA PRO A 169 35.21 9.93 -13.13
C PRO A 169 36.35 10.18 -12.13
N SER A 170 36.07 10.93 -11.07
CA SER A 170 37.04 11.22 -10.01
C SER A 170 37.39 9.97 -9.19
N ILE A 171 36.40 9.12 -8.90
CA ILE A 171 36.61 7.84 -8.20
C ILE A 171 37.40 6.89 -9.10
N LEU A 172 37.06 6.81 -10.38
CA LEU A 172 37.72 5.92 -11.34
C LEU A 172 39.19 6.30 -11.51
N SER A 173 39.50 7.60 -11.70
CA SER A 173 40.88 8.08 -11.81
C SER A 173 41.70 7.86 -10.53
N PHE A 174 41.07 8.02 -9.36
CA PHE A 174 41.72 7.68 -8.08
C PHE A 174 42.01 6.18 -7.97
N LEU A 175 41.06 5.32 -8.33
CA LEU A 175 41.24 3.85 -8.30
C LEU A 175 42.28 3.38 -9.32
N GLU A 176 42.31 3.98 -10.52
CA GLU A 176 43.30 3.70 -11.56
C GLU A 176 44.73 4.06 -11.13
N SER A 177 44.88 5.05 -10.25
CA SER A 177 46.19 5.39 -9.66
C SER A 177 46.73 4.32 -8.70
N SER A 178 45.87 3.40 -8.23
CA SER A 178 46.26 2.29 -7.37
C SER A 178 46.80 1.12 -8.20
N SER A 179 48.09 0.81 -8.05
CA SER A 179 48.82 -0.23 -8.81
C SER A 179 48.19 -1.63 -8.76
N SER A 180 47.40 -1.94 -7.73
CA SER A 180 46.69 -3.21 -7.59
C SER A 180 45.51 -3.37 -8.56
N PHE A 181 44.97 -2.29 -9.14
CA PHE A 181 43.78 -2.33 -9.99
C PHE A 181 44.09 -2.41 -11.49
N THR A 182 45.34 -2.15 -11.89
CA THR A 182 45.75 -2.02 -13.29
C THR A 182 45.72 -3.34 -14.08
N GLN A 183 45.65 -4.50 -13.41
CA GLN A 183 45.57 -5.81 -14.10
C GLN A 183 44.19 -6.14 -14.68
N ASN A 184 43.09 -5.51 -14.20
CA ASN A 184 41.73 -5.79 -14.67
C ASN A 184 41.20 -4.65 -15.56
N LYS A 185 41.88 -4.40 -16.68
CA LYS A 185 41.68 -3.25 -17.59
C LYS A 185 40.34 -3.16 -18.32
N HIS A 186 39.37 -4.02 -18.03
CA HIS A 186 38.14 -4.11 -18.83
C HIS A 186 36.85 -3.83 -18.05
N PHE A 187 36.94 -3.17 -16.89
CA PHE A 187 35.74 -2.71 -16.18
C PHE A 187 35.25 -1.38 -16.75
N SER A 188 34.71 -1.44 -17.96
CA SER A 188 33.94 -0.32 -18.52
C SER A 188 32.57 -0.32 -17.86
N LEU A 189 32.38 0.56 -16.87
CA LEU A 189 31.10 0.79 -16.23
C LEU A 189 30.16 1.40 -17.28
N ASP A 190 29.38 0.54 -17.94
CA ASP A 190 28.43 0.95 -18.95
C ASP A 190 27.40 1.92 -18.35
N SER A 191 26.94 2.88 -19.14
CA SER A 191 25.90 3.85 -18.75
C SER A 191 24.67 3.14 -18.20
N THR A 192 24.31 1.98 -18.80
CA THR A 192 23.20 1.14 -18.36
C THR A 192 23.37 0.65 -16.92
N ALA A 193 24.59 0.29 -16.52
CA ALA A 193 24.89 -0.19 -15.17
C ALA A 193 24.80 0.93 -14.14
N ILE A 194 25.29 2.13 -14.48
CA ILE A 194 25.17 3.33 -13.64
C ILE A 194 23.70 3.68 -13.39
N GLU A 195 22.89 3.71 -14.46
CA GLU A 195 21.45 3.95 -14.34
C GLU A 195 20.75 2.86 -13.53
N PHE A 196 21.14 1.60 -13.70
CA PHE A 196 20.56 0.51 -12.93
C PHE A 196 20.87 0.61 -11.43
N LEU A 197 22.10 0.97 -11.07
CA LEU A 197 22.49 1.22 -9.67
C LEU A 197 21.71 2.40 -9.08
N ALA A 198 21.55 3.48 -9.84
CA ALA A 198 20.75 4.62 -9.44
C ALA A 198 19.26 4.24 -9.25
N HIS A 199 18.70 3.42 -10.12
CA HIS A 199 17.33 2.90 -9.95
C HIS A 199 17.22 2.02 -8.70
N ILE A 200 18.17 1.12 -8.45
CA ILE A 200 18.17 0.25 -7.26
C ILE A 200 18.15 1.09 -5.97
N SER A 201 18.96 2.14 -5.88
CA SER A 201 18.98 2.98 -4.68
C SER A 201 17.64 3.67 -4.45
N GLY A 202 17.03 4.19 -5.53
CA GLY A 202 15.72 4.84 -5.44
C GLY A 202 14.59 3.88 -5.09
N VAL A 203 14.49 2.74 -5.77
CA VAL A 203 13.46 1.75 -5.44
C VAL A 203 13.67 1.16 -4.05
N GLY A 204 14.92 0.97 -3.60
CA GLY A 204 15.22 0.57 -2.23
C GLY A 204 14.69 1.57 -1.19
N ALA A 205 14.94 2.87 -1.38
CA ALA A 205 14.42 3.91 -0.51
C ALA A 205 12.87 3.96 -0.53
N GLY A 206 12.26 3.90 -1.72
CA GLY A 206 10.80 3.87 -1.87
C GLY A 206 10.16 2.63 -1.26
N PHE A 207 10.82 1.46 -1.35
CA PHE A 207 10.38 0.21 -0.75
C PHE A 207 10.33 0.31 0.77
N ILE A 208 11.39 0.82 1.42
CA ILE A 208 11.43 1.02 2.88
C ILE A 208 10.28 1.95 3.30
N LEU A 209 10.08 3.07 2.60
CA LEU A 209 9.03 4.02 2.93
C LEU A 209 7.63 3.43 2.75
N ASN A 210 7.39 2.73 1.65
CA ASN A 210 6.12 2.02 1.43
C ASN A 210 5.86 0.99 2.51
N PHE A 211 6.88 0.19 2.85
CA PHE A 211 6.77 -0.85 3.85
C PHE A 211 6.35 -0.27 5.21
N LEU A 212 7.00 0.82 5.64
CA LEU A 212 6.62 1.56 6.84
C LEU A 212 5.23 2.21 6.72
N GLY A 213 4.91 2.78 5.57
CA GLY A 213 3.61 3.38 5.31
C GLY A 213 2.46 2.37 5.44
N HIS A 214 2.60 1.19 4.85
CA HIS A 214 1.59 0.13 4.98
C HIS A 214 1.54 -0.44 6.41
N LYS A 215 2.70 -0.56 7.08
CA LYS A 215 2.77 -0.92 8.52
C LYS A 215 1.88 -0.02 9.38
N HIS A 216 1.98 1.29 9.20
CA HIS A 216 1.29 2.26 10.07
C HIS A 216 -0.13 2.63 9.60
N PHE A 217 -0.39 2.69 8.29
CA PHE A 217 -1.68 3.15 7.76
C PHE A 217 -2.63 2.01 7.35
N SER A 218 -2.11 0.94 6.76
CA SER A 218 -2.95 -0.12 6.19
C SER A 218 -3.35 -1.16 7.23
N PHE A 219 -2.46 -1.53 8.17
CA PHE A 219 -2.74 -2.60 9.13
C PHE A 219 -3.39 -2.14 10.45
N THR A 220 -3.25 -0.86 10.83
CA THR A 220 -3.77 -0.34 12.12
C THR A 220 -5.30 -0.46 12.27
N LYS A 221 -6.06 -0.49 11.16
CA LYS A 221 -7.54 -0.59 11.21
C LYS A 221 -8.08 -2.02 11.28
N ALA A 222 -7.25 -3.05 11.08
CA ALA A 222 -7.66 -4.44 11.24
C ALA A 222 -8.01 -4.80 12.71
N ASN A 223 -7.58 -3.97 13.68
CA ASN A 223 -7.83 -4.19 15.11
C ASN A 223 -9.12 -3.55 15.67
N LEU A 224 -9.86 -2.75 14.89
CA LEU A 224 -10.94 -1.91 15.44
C LEU A 224 -12.38 -2.38 15.18
N ARG A 225 -12.61 -3.44 14.39
CA ARG A 225 -13.94 -4.06 14.33
C ARG A 225 -13.96 -5.27 15.24
N LYS A 226 -14.41 -5.09 16.49
CA LYS A 226 -15.06 -6.19 17.21
C LYS A 226 -16.25 -6.63 16.35
N PRO A 227 -16.43 -7.93 16.05
CA PRO A 227 -17.67 -8.39 15.44
C PRO A 227 -18.81 -7.95 16.37
N ILE A 228 -19.68 -7.08 15.87
CA ILE A 228 -20.97 -6.84 16.50
C ILE A 228 -21.76 -8.09 16.19
N TYR A 229 -21.70 -9.07 17.10
CA TYR A 229 -22.66 -10.16 17.06
C TYR A 229 -24.04 -9.53 17.26
N LYS A 230 -24.88 -9.62 16.24
CA LYS A 230 -26.32 -9.42 16.43
C LYS A 230 -26.81 -10.66 17.18
N GLU A 231 -27.26 -10.45 18.41
CA GLU A 231 -28.07 -11.43 19.16
C GLU A 231 -29.41 -11.69 18.45
#